data_AF-A0A9Q0EVH0-F1
#
_entry.id   AF-A0A9Q0EVH0-F1
#
_cell.length_a   1.000
_cell.length_b   1.000
_cell.length_c   1.000
_cell.angle_alpha   90.00
_cell.angle_beta   90.00
_cell.angle_gamma   90.00
#
_symmetry.space_group_name_H-M   'P 1'
#
loop_
_entity.id
_entity.type
_entity.pdbx_description
1 polymer ?
#
loop_
_entity_poly.entity_id
_entity_poly.type
_entity_poly.pdbx_seq_one_letter_code
_entity_poly.pdbx_strand_id
1 'polypeptide(L)'
;MSWGAIHKNTSPVSFWAPGGLSASHLEKIGHISLHISGADPKFLALENRSIESFSVELQQIMVLTDPEFESSVLVSSDEGANFQKYRLSFYILSLLFHPTQEDWALAYSHDQKVTSSSVSSPRLSFLLLYSSMDFGRKWQIVHEHVTPSRFYWSVSGLDKELDLVHMEAHTPDGNVQYVTCRAQLCTESNRNYPFPGYVDISSLVVQDEYMFIQVPTSGRAKYYVSYKRDPFIQIKLPKYSLPKDLHIVSTDEKQVFAAVQEWNQNDTYNLYLSDTRGIYFTLAMENVKTTRGIGGNQMLDLYEVAGVTGMLIANRRHDGQVKTYITYNKGREWRLLQAPSVDMDGNDIHCILPFCSLHLQLQTSENPYLSGTISTKGSAPGIIVATGNIGAELSYNNVCMFISSDAGNTWRQIFEEEHNVWFLDKGGALVAVKQPSVPTRHLWISFDEGRQWTRHSFSMVPLFVDGILVEAGAENQIMTFFGHFSHRSEWQLIKIDYKSVFSRRCTEEDYQTWHLNNQGEPCVMGQKQIYMKRRPGNYCMLGRDYSRVLSTESCICRAHDFECDYGYERRGDGNCRPAFWFNPYSISRSCSQGQNYFNSTG
;
A
#
# COMPACT_ATOMS: atom_id res chain seq x y z
N MET A 1 -6.34 11.82 16.51
CA MET A 1 -6.87 11.45 15.19
C MET A 1 -5.68 11.59 14.26
N SER A 2 -5.09 10.47 13.87
CA SER A 2 -3.83 10.41 13.15
C SER A 2 -4.07 10.54 11.65
N TRP A 3 -3.31 11.41 11.00
CA TRP A 3 -3.37 11.68 9.57
C TRP A 3 -2.71 10.52 8.78
N GLY A 4 -3.36 9.36 8.66
CA GLY A 4 -2.78 8.22 7.96
C GLY A 4 -2.74 8.45 6.45
N ALA A 5 -1.55 8.37 5.83
CA ALA A 5 -1.47 7.97 4.43
C ALA A 5 -1.69 6.45 4.40
N ILE A 6 -2.49 5.94 3.47
CA ILE A 6 -2.52 4.48 3.21
C ILE A 6 -1.19 4.17 2.52
N HIS A 7 -0.18 3.84 3.32
CA HIS A 7 1.17 3.59 2.85
C HIS A 7 1.16 2.55 1.73
N LYS A 8 1.77 2.90 0.59
CA LYS A 8 2.49 1.89 -0.20
C LYS A 8 3.63 1.38 0.68
N ASN A 9 3.49 0.17 1.21
CA ASN A 9 4.54 -0.72 1.73
C ASN A 9 5.82 -0.05 2.27
N THR A 10 5.72 0.89 3.21
CA THR A 10 6.93 1.53 3.79
C THR A 10 6.83 1.82 5.29
N SER A 11 5.76 1.40 5.97
CA SER A 11 5.72 1.41 7.43
C SER A 11 6.25 0.08 8.00
N PRO A 12 7.14 0.10 9.02
CA PRO A 12 7.48 -1.10 9.77
C PRO A 12 6.21 -1.64 10.44
N VAL A 13 5.77 -2.83 10.07
CA VAL A 13 4.70 -3.52 10.80
C VAL A 13 5.35 -4.55 11.72
N SER A 14 5.23 -4.35 13.02
CA SER A 14 5.60 -5.32 14.04
C SER A 14 4.50 -6.37 14.18
N PHE A 15 4.88 -7.65 14.19
CA PHE A 15 3.97 -8.76 14.48
C PHE A 15 4.58 -9.77 15.44
N TRP A 16 3.70 -10.33 16.26
CA TRP A 16 3.95 -11.31 17.30
C TRP A 16 4.30 -12.69 16.76
N ALA A 17 5.29 -13.34 17.36
CA ALA A 17 5.47 -14.79 17.32
C ALA A 17 5.80 -15.29 18.74
N PRO A 18 5.00 -16.17 19.37
CA PRO A 18 5.35 -16.77 20.65
C PRO A 18 6.25 -18.00 20.42
N GLY A 19 7.46 -18.01 20.98
CA GLY A 19 8.27 -19.23 21.07
C GLY A 19 9.77 -18.98 21.05
N GLY A 20 10.45 -19.26 22.17
CA GLY A 20 11.84 -18.88 22.39
C GLY A 20 12.90 -19.83 21.84
N LEU A 21 14.06 -19.25 21.54
CA LEU A 21 15.34 -19.92 21.32
C LEU A 21 16.38 -19.30 22.28
N SER A 22 17.24 -20.15 22.88
CA SER A 22 18.28 -19.68 23.82
C SER A 22 19.52 -19.18 23.07
N ALA A 23 20.11 -18.09 23.57
CA ALA A 23 21.32 -17.45 23.02
C ALA A 23 22.56 -18.39 22.93
N SER A 24 22.57 -19.52 23.62
CA SER A 24 23.66 -20.51 23.59
C SER A 24 23.69 -21.41 22.35
N HIS A 25 22.69 -21.35 21.46
CA HIS A 25 22.65 -22.16 20.23
C HIS A 25 23.07 -21.42 18.95
N LEU A 26 23.33 -20.10 19.02
CA LEU A 26 23.71 -19.29 17.86
C LEU A 26 25.12 -19.62 17.31
N GLU A 27 26.01 -20.21 18.12
CA GLU A 27 27.31 -20.71 17.61
C GLU A 27 27.20 -21.99 16.75
N LYS A 28 26.00 -22.58 16.63
CA LYS A 28 25.78 -23.84 15.89
C LYS A 28 24.83 -23.74 14.70
N ILE A 29 24.27 -22.57 14.39
CA ILE A 29 23.40 -22.39 13.22
C ILE A 29 24.29 -22.04 12.02
N GLY A 30 24.99 -23.05 11.53
CA GLY A 30 25.62 -23.00 10.21
C GLY A 30 24.55 -23.10 9.12
N HIS A 31 24.58 -22.15 8.18
CA HIS A 31 23.79 -22.10 6.95
C HIS A 31 22.27 -21.92 7.11
N ILE A 32 21.84 -20.66 7.27
CA ILE A 32 20.56 -20.20 6.72
C ILE A 32 20.90 -19.19 5.62
N SER A 33 20.92 -19.63 4.36
CA SER A 33 21.01 -18.73 3.21
C SER A 33 19.62 -18.16 2.96
N LEU A 34 19.36 -16.97 3.48
CA LEU A 34 18.19 -16.15 3.17
C LEU A 34 18.58 -15.17 2.06
N HIS A 35 18.56 -15.65 0.83
CA HIS A 35 18.57 -14.75 -0.32
C HIS A 35 17.18 -14.13 -0.46
N ILE A 36 17.06 -12.83 -0.15
CA ILE A 36 15.86 -12.04 -0.40
C ILE A 36 16.18 -11.13 -1.58
N SER A 37 15.76 -11.52 -2.80
CA SER A 37 15.92 -10.65 -3.97
C SER A 37 14.83 -9.59 -3.98
N GLY A 38 15.23 -8.32 -3.78
CA GLY A 38 14.55 -7.11 -4.22
C GLY A 38 13.04 -7.00 -3.95
N ALA A 39 12.67 -6.45 -2.79
CA ALA A 39 11.50 -5.59 -2.57
C ALA A 39 11.41 -5.25 -1.08
N ASP A 40 11.61 -3.96 -0.75
CA ASP A 40 11.42 -3.28 0.54
C ASP A 40 12.06 -3.94 1.79
N PRO A 41 12.76 -3.19 2.67
CA PRO A 41 13.26 -3.76 3.92
C PRO A 41 12.06 -4.21 4.78
N LYS A 42 11.82 -5.52 4.82
CA LYS A 42 10.76 -6.11 5.65
C LYS A 42 11.28 -6.31 7.07
N PHE A 43 10.59 -5.73 8.03
CA PHE A 43 10.82 -5.89 9.46
C PHE A 43 10.20 -7.22 9.92
N LEU A 44 10.99 -8.07 10.56
CA LEU A 44 10.51 -9.24 11.27
C LEU A 44 10.97 -9.12 12.72
N ALA A 45 10.01 -8.95 13.64
CA ALA A 45 10.26 -8.96 15.07
C ALA A 45 10.06 -10.36 15.63
N LEU A 46 11.06 -10.90 16.34
CA LEU A 46 10.98 -12.21 16.99
C LEU A 46 10.94 -12.03 18.50
N GLU A 47 9.73 -11.85 19.04
CA GLU A 47 9.57 -11.68 20.49
C GLU A 47 9.66 -13.04 21.23
N ASN A 48 10.88 -13.56 21.36
CA ASN A 48 11.34 -14.19 22.59
C ASN A 48 12.86 -14.45 22.59
N ARG A 49 13.52 -13.69 23.47
CA ARG A 49 14.78 -13.95 24.20
C ARG A 49 16.12 -13.51 23.62
N SER A 50 16.19 -12.68 22.57
CA SER A 50 17.41 -11.87 22.33
C SER A 50 17.36 -10.91 21.14
N ILE A 51 16.45 -11.08 20.19
CA ILE A 51 16.42 -10.33 18.92
C ILE A 51 15.04 -9.71 18.73
N GLU A 52 14.97 -8.39 18.68
CA GLU A 52 13.69 -7.67 18.55
C GLU A 52 13.28 -7.41 17.11
N SER A 53 14.22 -7.19 16.19
CA SER A 53 13.91 -6.97 14.78
C SER A 53 15.14 -7.17 13.90
N PHE A 54 14.94 -7.44 12.62
CA PHE A 54 16.00 -7.42 11.62
C PHE A 54 15.60 -6.68 10.34
N SER A 55 16.60 -6.18 9.62
CA SER A 55 16.46 -5.52 8.34
C SER A 55 17.54 -6.02 7.38
N VAL A 56 17.15 -6.25 6.12
CA VAL A 56 18.03 -6.73 5.06
C VAL A 56 18.07 -5.72 3.94
N GLU A 57 19.27 -5.31 3.55
CA GLU A 57 19.51 -4.41 2.44
C GLU A 57 20.75 -4.90 1.68
N LEU A 58 20.58 -5.26 0.39
CA LEU A 58 21.65 -5.61 -0.55
C LEU A 58 22.87 -6.34 0.07
N GLN A 59 22.63 -7.54 0.61
CA GLN A 59 23.62 -8.45 1.25
C GLN A 59 24.10 -8.07 2.66
N GLN A 60 23.72 -6.90 3.17
CA GLN A 60 23.92 -6.51 4.56
C GLN A 60 22.69 -6.85 5.41
N ILE A 61 22.93 -7.29 6.65
CA ILE A 61 21.90 -7.64 7.63
C ILE A 61 22.15 -6.86 8.91
N MET A 62 21.14 -6.13 9.36
CA MET A 62 21.10 -5.49 10.67
C MET A 62 20.13 -6.25 11.57
N VAL A 63 20.56 -6.59 12.78
CA VAL A 63 19.73 -7.25 13.80
C VAL A 63 19.79 -6.43 15.08
N LEU A 64 18.62 -6.09 15.63
CA LEU A 64 18.48 -5.37 16.89
C LEU A 64 18.34 -6.36 18.04
N THR A 65 19.13 -6.16 19.11
CA THR A 65 19.01 -6.96 20.32
C THR A 65 17.95 -6.42 21.26
N ASP A 66 17.39 -7.32 22.06
CA ASP A 66 16.37 -7.00 23.05
C ASP A 66 16.89 -5.97 24.09
N PRO A 67 16.26 -4.78 24.17
CA PRO A 67 16.65 -3.67 25.01
C PRO A 67 16.52 -3.95 26.51
N GLU A 68 15.70 -4.93 26.91
CA GLU A 68 15.57 -5.35 28.31
C GLU A 68 16.86 -6.01 28.84
N PHE A 69 17.65 -6.63 27.94
CA PHE A 69 18.90 -7.29 28.28
C PHE A 69 20.12 -6.43 27.97
N GLU A 70 20.25 -6.00 26.72
CA GLU A 70 21.36 -5.15 26.26
C GLU A 70 20.94 -4.44 24.98
N SER A 71 21.01 -3.11 24.95
CA SER A 71 20.74 -2.36 23.73
C SER A 71 21.98 -2.39 22.81
N SER A 72 21.90 -3.15 21.72
CA SER A 72 22.97 -3.27 20.74
C SER A 72 22.44 -3.58 19.34
N VAL A 73 23.25 -3.25 18.33
CA VAL A 73 23.04 -3.62 16.94
C VAL A 73 24.07 -4.67 16.55
N LEU A 74 23.62 -5.74 15.94
CA LEU A 74 24.46 -6.75 15.29
C LEU A 74 24.42 -6.48 13.79
N VAL A 75 25.58 -6.24 13.19
CA VAL A 75 25.71 -5.96 11.76
C VAL A 75 26.49 -7.08 11.08
N SER A 76 25.93 -7.62 10.00
CA SER A 76 26.62 -8.52 9.08
C SER A 76 26.66 -7.89 7.69
N SER A 77 27.81 -8.03 7.02
CA SER A 77 28.00 -7.60 5.63
C SER A 77 28.22 -8.80 4.69
N ASP A 78 27.88 -10.00 5.16
CA ASP A 78 28.16 -11.28 4.50
C ASP A 78 26.96 -12.23 4.63
N GLU A 79 25.75 -11.69 4.45
CA GLU A 79 24.49 -12.44 4.47
C GLU A 79 24.25 -13.24 5.75
N GLY A 80 24.73 -12.72 6.88
CA GLY A 80 24.54 -13.31 8.21
C GLY A 80 25.59 -14.36 8.58
N ALA A 81 26.68 -14.51 7.81
CA ALA A 81 27.75 -15.45 8.15
C ALA A 81 28.57 -14.98 9.37
N ASN A 82 28.85 -13.69 9.49
CA ASN A 82 29.53 -13.10 10.65
C ASN A 82 28.81 -11.83 11.13
N PHE A 83 28.52 -11.77 12.44
CA PHE A 83 27.92 -10.61 13.09
C PHE A 83 28.93 -9.85 13.94
N GLN A 84 29.02 -8.54 13.70
CA GLN A 84 29.76 -7.60 14.52
C GLN A 84 28.80 -6.85 15.45
N LYS A 85 29.10 -6.85 16.75
CA LYS A 85 28.25 -6.23 17.77
C LYS A 85 28.67 -4.81 18.09
N TYR A 86 27.71 -3.89 18.05
CA TYR A 86 27.84 -2.47 18.37
C TYR A 86 26.89 -2.11 19.50
N ARG A 87 27.42 -1.61 20.63
CA ARG A 87 26.59 -1.19 21.77
C ARG A 87 25.94 0.15 21.49
N LEU A 88 24.66 0.27 21.87
CA LEU A 88 23.91 1.51 21.81
C LEU A 88 23.78 2.14 23.19
N SER A 89 23.66 3.47 23.21
CA SER A 89 23.37 4.24 24.42
C SER A 89 21.88 4.61 24.57
N PHE A 90 21.04 4.16 23.63
CA PHE A 90 19.61 4.49 23.51
C PHE A 90 18.85 3.31 22.88
N TYR A 91 17.52 3.32 22.99
CA TYR A 91 16.66 2.25 22.47
C TYR A 91 16.07 2.59 21.11
N ILE A 92 16.16 1.68 20.14
CA ILE A 92 15.59 1.90 18.82
C ILE A 92 14.18 1.34 18.78
N LEU A 93 13.18 2.21 18.60
CA LEU A 93 11.78 1.83 18.44
C LEU A 93 11.38 1.64 16.98
N SER A 94 12.00 2.40 16.08
CA SER A 94 11.71 2.36 14.65
C SER A 94 12.95 2.76 13.86
N LEU A 95 13.17 2.10 12.73
CA LEU A 95 14.25 2.36 11.79
C LEU A 95 13.69 2.74 10.43
N LEU A 96 14.39 3.64 9.75
CA LEU A 96 14.10 4.03 8.37
C LEU A 96 15.39 4.14 7.57
N PHE A 97 15.61 3.18 6.66
CA PHE A 97 16.74 3.19 5.73
C PHE A 97 16.54 4.21 4.62
N HIS A 98 17.65 4.74 4.11
CA HIS A 98 17.62 5.68 2.99
C HIS A 98 17.29 4.92 1.70
N PRO A 99 16.38 5.42 0.85
CA PRO A 99 15.88 4.67 -0.31
C PRO A 99 16.93 4.33 -1.37
N THR A 100 18.06 5.04 -1.40
CA THR A 100 19.13 4.86 -2.39
C THR A 100 20.54 4.77 -1.80
N GLN A 101 20.71 4.91 -0.48
CA GLN A 101 22.03 4.91 0.17
C GLN A 101 22.02 3.80 1.20
N GLU A 102 22.64 2.67 0.84
CA GLU A 102 22.51 1.40 1.57
C GLU A 102 23.01 1.47 3.02
N ASP A 103 24.02 2.31 3.29
CA ASP A 103 24.60 2.42 4.63
C ASP A 103 23.88 3.45 5.53
N TRP A 104 22.83 4.12 5.05
CA TRP A 104 22.23 5.27 5.74
C TRP A 104 20.90 4.89 6.40
N ALA A 105 20.76 5.22 7.68
CA ALA A 105 19.56 4.91 8.45
C ALA A 105 19.21 6.02 9.45
N LEU A 106 17.91 6.24 9.67
CA LEU A 106 17.38 6.99 10.81
C LEU A 106 16.86 6.02 11.85
N ALA A 107 17.07 6.34 13.12
CA ALA A 107 16.50 5.60 14.25
C ALA A 107 15.70 6.53 15.15
N TYR A 108 14.46 6.14 15.43
CA TYR A 108 13.59 6.82 16.38
C TYR A 108 13.67 6.14 17.75
N SER A 109 13.73 6.94 18.81
CA SER A 109 13.91 6.49 20.19
C SER A 109 13.04 7.30 21.16
N HIS A 110 12.59 6.67 22.25
CA HIS A 110 12.05 7.35 23.43
C HIS A 110 13.02 7.19 24.60
N ASP A 111 13.33 8.28 25.29
CA ASP A 111 14.15 8.18 26.50
C ASP A 111 13.29 7.66 27.69
N GLN A 112 13.65 6.49 28.23
CA GLN A 112 13.03 5.92 29.44
C GLN A 112 13.72 6.39 30.75
N LYS A 113 14.85 7.10 30.70
CA LYS A 113 15.66 7.43 31.90
C LYS A 113 15.08 8.48 32.86
N VAL A 114 13.81 8.87 32.71
CA VAL A 114 13.11 9.78 33.64
C VAL A 114 12.02 9.03 34.42
N THR A 115 12.38 7.98 35.15
CA THR A 115 11.50 7.34 36.15
C THR A 115 12.17 7.19 37.52
N SER A 116 13.15 8.04 37.83
CA SER A 116 13.75 8.11 39.16
C SER A 116 14.15 9.52 39.58
N SER A 117 13.24 10.48 39.44
CA SER A 117 13.27 11.68 40.29
C SER A 117 11.87 12.25 40.43
N SER A 118 11.45 12.40 41.68
CA SER A 118 10.20 12.97 42.11
C SER A 118 10.05 14.42 41.65
N VAL A 119 9.48 14.66 40.48
CA VAL A 119 8.92 15.96 40.10
C VAL A 119 7.56 15.73 39.43
N SER A 120 6.54 16.32 40.03
CA SER A 120 5.15 16.29 39.59
C SER A 120 4.97 17.09 38.29
N SER A 121 5.28 16.47 37.14
CA SER A 121 4.82 16.87 35.80
C SER A 121 5.03 15.71 34.82
N PRO A 122 3.98 15.04 34.32
CA PRO A 122 4.11 14.01 33.30
C PRO A 122 4.16 14.70 31.93
N ARG A 123 5.24 15.41 31.60
CA ARG A 123 5.40 16.03 30.27
C ARG A 123 6.86 15.97 29.86
N LEU A 124 7.08 15.36 28.69
CA LEU A 124 8.35 15.21 27.96
C LEU A 124 9.20 14.00 28.34
N SER A 125 8.72 12.81 27.98
CA SER A 125 9.62 11.79 27.44
C SER A 125 10.31 12.38 26.19
N PHE A 126 11.64 12.49 26.19
CA PHE A 126 12.36 13.01 25.02
C PHE A 126 12.18 12.03 23.85
N LEU A 127 11.61 12.53 22.75
CA LEU A 127 11.42 11.77 21.51
C LEU A 127 12.57 12.09 20.56
N LEU A 128 13.55 11.19 20.47
CA LEU A 128 14.84 11.46 19.83
C LEU A 128 14.90 10.82 18.45
N LEU A 129 15.41 11.57 17.48
CA LEU A 129 15.74 11.06 16.15
C LEU A 129 17.26 11.03 16.00
N TYR A 130 17.79 9.85 15.69
CA TYR A 130 19.21 9.62 15.40
C TYR A 130 19.40 9.33 13.92
N SER A 131 20.62 9.58 13.42
CA SER A 131 21.07 9.15 12.09
C SER A 131 22.37 8.38 12.18
N SER A 132 22.52 7.40 11.30
CA SER A 132 23.74 6.65 11.04
C SER A 132 24.00 6.66 9.54
N MET A 133 25.27 6.86 9.17
CA MET A 133 25.73 6.84 7.77
C MET A 133 26.72 5.69 7.52
N ASP A 134 26.80 4.75 8.47
CA ASP A 134 27.72 3.60 8.47
C ASP A 134 27.02 2.31 8.88
N PHE A 135 25.76 2.18 8.47
CA PHE A 135 24.88 1.03 8.68
C PHE A 135 24.72 0.64 10.16
N GLY A 136 24.45 1.65 10.99
CA GLY A 136 24.13 1.49 12.41
C GLY A 136 25.33 1.29 13.34
N ARG A 137 26.58 1.43 12.85
CA ARG A 137 27.78 1.28 13.68
C ARG A 137 28.02 2.50 14.57
N LYS A 138 27.71 3.70 14.08
CA LYS A 138 27.75 4.96 14.83
C LYS A 138 26.45 5.73 14.61
N TRP A 139 25.99 6.37 15.68
CA TRP A 139 24.75 7.15 15.70
C TRP A 139 25.02 8.56 16.17
N GLN A 140 24.36 9.52 15.52
CA GLN A 140 24.38 10.94 15.88
C GLN A 140 22.95 11.45 16.05
N ILE A 141 22.73 12.35 17.01
CA ILE A 141 21.42 12.97 17.22
C ILE A 141 21.14 13.95 16.09
N VAL A 142 19.97 13.83 15.47
CA VAL A 142 19.45 14.77 14.48
C VAL A 142 18.59 15.84 15.15
N HIS A 143 17.60 15.42 15.95
CA HIS A 143 16.67 16.34 16.58
C HIS A 143 16.02 15.71 17.82
N GLU A 144 15.64 16.56 18.78
CA GLU A 144 14.90 16.19 19.97
C GLU A 144 13.43 16.59 19.83
N HIS A 145 12.51 15.83 20.41
CA HIS A 145 11.06 16.05 20.36
C HIS A 145 10.43 15.82 18.97
N VAL A 146 10.93 14.84 18.21
CA VAL A 146 10.34 14.46 16.91
C VAL A 146 9.05 13.67 17.12
N THR A 147 8.00 13.97 16.35
CA THR A 147 6.73 13.26 16.42
C THR A 147 6.86 11.83 15.86
N PRO A 148 6.30 10.80 16.52
CA PRO A 148 6.47 9.42 16.08
C PRO A 148 5.99 9.21 14.64
N SER A 149 6.78 8.47 13.85
CA SER A 149 6.48 8.13 12.44
C SER A 149 6.26 9.34 11.50
N ARG A 150 6.72 10.54 11.87
CA ARG A 150 6.63 11.77 11.06
C ARG A 150 7.99 12.32 10.71
N PHE A 151 8.85 11.44 10.21
CA PHE A 151 10.15 11.76 9.69
C PHE A 151 10.38 11.02 8.37
N TYR A 152 10.95 11.72 7.39
CA TYR A 152 11.11 11.24 6.02
C TYR A 152 12.49 11.63 5.50
N TRP A 153 13.08 10.75 4.70
CA TRP A 153 14.26 11.07 3.91
C TRP A 153 13.92 12.00 2.74
N SER A 154 14.95 12.63 2.21
CA SER A 154 14.89 13.40 0.97
C SER A 154 14.40 12.54 -0.21
N VAL A 155 13.75 13.18 -1.18
CA VAL A 155 13.35 12.55 -2.44
C VAL A 155 14.36 12.90 -3.52
N SER A 156 15.03 11.87 -4.04
CA SER A 156 16.05 12.00 -5.09
C SER A 156 15.51 12.73 -6.32
N GLY A 157 16.19 13.80 -6.75
CA GLY A 157 15.82 14.61 -7.92
C GLY A 157 14.86 15.77 -7.62
N LEU A 158 14.30 15.88 -6.42
CA LEU A 158 13.48 17.01 -5.98
C LEU A 158 14.19 17.84 -4.92
N ASP A 159 14.69 17.16 -3.88
CA ASP A 159 15.40 17.80 -2.79
C ASP A 159 16.87 18.02 -3.16
N LYS A 160 17.46 19.11 -2.67
CA LYS A 160 18.82 19.53 -3.05
C LYS A 160 19.89 18.62 -2.48
N GLU A 161 19.73 18.22 -1.22
CA GLU A 161 20.67 17.37 -0.50
C GLU A 161 20.07 15.99 -0.21
N LEU A 162 20.86 14.93 -0.45
CA LEU A 162 20.41 13.55 -0.21
C LEU A 162 20.22 13.23 1.28
N ASP A 163 21.05 13.83 2.15
CA ASP A 163 20.97 13.65 3.61
C ASP A 163 19.98 14.62 4.29
N LEU A 164 19.13 15.30 3.52
CA LEU A 164 18.06 16.12 4.07
C LEU A 164 16.99 15.23 4.71
N VAL A 165 16.57 15.60 5.91
CA VAL A 165 15.51 14.94 6.68
C VAL A 165 14.37 15.93 6.87
N HIS A 166 13.16 15.51 6.48
CA HIS A 166 11.92 16.20 6.75
C HIS A 166 11.33 15.63 8.04
N MET A 167 11.02 16.48 9.02
CA MET A 167 10.51 16.00 10.30
C MET A 167 9.49 16.96 10.91
N GLU A 168 8.54 16.37 11.62
CA GLU A 168 7.62 17.09 12.49
C GLU A 168 8.19 17.09 13.92
N ALA A 169 8.36 18.26 14.52
CA ALA A 169 8.96 18.39 15.85
C ALA A 169 8.14 19.30 16.77
N HIS A 170 8.07 18.92 18.05
CA HIS A 170 7.44 19.72 19.09
C HIS A 170 8.35 20.86 19.54
N THR A 171 7.75 22.04 19.73
CA THR A 171 8.41 23.17 20.37
C THR A 171 8.31 23.05 21.90
N PRO A 172 9.15 23.77 22.67
CA PRO A 172 9.06 23.79 24.13
C PRO A 172 7.68 24.20 24.67
N ASP A 173 6.95 25.01 23.91
CA ASP A 173 5.59 25.48 24.25
C ASP A 173 4.49 24.43 23.98
N GLY A 174 4.84 23.26 23.45
CA GLY A 174 3.93 22.17 23.13
C GLY A 174 3.25 22.27 21.75
N ASN A 175 3.57 23.31 20.97
CA ASN A 175 3.14 23.40 19.57
C ASN A 175 4.00 22.48 18.69
N VAL A 176 3.61 22.31 17.43
CA VAL A 176 4.33 21.46 16.48
C VAL A 176 4.72 22.26 15.24
N GLN A 177 5.92 22.02 14.72
CA GLN A 177 6.45 22.67 13.52
C GLN A 177 7.02 21.65 12.54
N TYR A 178 6.94 22.00 11.26
CA TYR A 178 7.64 21.28 10.20
C TYR A 178 9.07 21.81 10.08
N VAL A 179 10.04 20.93 10.33
CA VAL A 179 11.47 21.23 10.32
C VAL A 179 12.16 20.40 9.24
N THR A 180 13.12 21.01 8.56
CA THR A 180 14.01 20.32 7.62
C THR A 180 15.46 20.57 8.02
N CYS A 181 16.28 19.53 7.95
CA CYS A 181 17.65 19.59 8.44
C CYS A 181 18.51 18.52 7.78
N ARG A 182 19.81 18.77 7.62
CA ARG A 182 20.75 17.75 7.16
C ARG A 182 21.11 16.81 8.31
N ALA A 183 20.99 15.51 8.11
CA ALA A 183 21.08 14.48 9.15
C ALA A 183 22.37 14.58 10.01
N GLN A 184 23.53 14.86 9.39
CA GLN A 184 24.82 14.94 10.10
C GLN A 184 25.19 16.35 10.58
N LEU A 185 24.46 17.38 10.16
CA LEU A 185 24.79 18.80 10.41
C LEU A 185 23.62 19.56 11.03
N CYS A 186 22.78 18.84 11.78
CA CYS A 186 21.58 19.43 12.34
C CYS A 186 21.85 20.21 13.64
N THR A 187 22.24 21.47 13.49
CA THR A 187 22.33 22.45 14.57
C THR A 187 21.13 23.39 14.55
N GLU A 188 20.83 24.05 15.67
CA GLU A 188 19.73 25.03 15.73
C GLU A 188 19.84 26.13 14.67
N SER A 189 21.05 26.55 14.31
CA SER A 189 21.32 27.55 13.28
C SER A 189 21.01 27.09 11.85
N ASN A 190 21.05 25.78 11.61
CA ASN A 190 20.94 25.19 10.27
C ASN A 190 19.57 24.55 10.04
N ARG A 191 18.64 24.66 10.99
CA ARG A 191 17.26 24.20 10.86
C ARG A 191 16.50 25.15 9.94
N ASN A 192 15.83 24.57 8.95
CA ASN A 192 14.95 25.28 8.04
C ASN A 192 13.50 24.97 8.39
N TYR A 193 12.63 25.98 8.26
CA TYR A 193 11.19 25.88 8.53
C TYR A 193 10.42 26.19 7.25
N PRO A 194 10.13 25.18 6.40
CA PRO A 194 9.49 25.42 5.11
C PRO A 194 8.07 25.97 5.22
N PHE A 195 7.43 25.80 6.38
CA PHE A 195 6.16 26.43 6.72
C PHE A 195 6.34 27.36 7.93
N PRO A 196 5.99 28.66 7.82
CA PRO A 196 6.28 29.66 8.85
C PRO A 196 5.37 29.60 10.09
N GLY A 197 4.43 28.64 10.16
CA GLY A 197 3.45 28.51 11.24
C GLY A 197 3.53 27.17 11.97
N TYR A 198 2.62 27.00 12.94
CA TYR A 198 2.45 25.73 13.62
C TYR A 198 1.55 24.80 12.81
N VAL A 199 1.87 23.51 12.84
CA VAL A 199 1.09 22.44 12.21
C VAL A 199 0.39 21.62 13.29
N ASP A 200 -0.60 20.84 12.87
CA ASP A 200 -1.31 19.90 13.75
C ASP A 200 -0.43 18.67 14.00
N ILE A 201 -0.65 18.00 15.12
CA ILE A 201 0.13 16.82 15.50
C ILE A 201 -0.15 15.69 14.52
N SER A 202 0.91 15.01 14.10
CA SER A 202 0.89 13.90 13.16
C SER A 202 0.29 14.25 11.80
N SER A 203 0.56 15.45 11.29
CA SER A 203 -0.03 15.95 10.04
C SER A 203 0.92 15.97 8.85
N LEU A 204 2.24 15.99 9.07
CA LEU A 204 3.20 16.01 7.97
C LEU A 204 3.13 14.70 7.16
N VAL A 205 2.98 14.83 5.84
CA VAL A 205 3.13 13.74 4.86
C VAL A 205 4.03 14.21 3.74
N VAL A 206 5.09 13.46 3.46
CA VAL A 206 6.00 13.69 2.33
C VAL A 206 5.93 12.46 1.43
N GLN A 207 5.39 12.62 0.22
CA GLN A 207 5.17 11.51 -0.70
C GLN A 207 5.34 11.98 -2.15
N ASP A 208 6.21 11.32 -2.90
CA ASP A 208 6.54 11.66 -4.29
C ASP A 208 6.89 13.17 -4.45
N GLU A 209 6.20 13.85 -5.37
CA GLU A 209 6.35 15.29 -5.65
C GLU A 209 5.58 16.17 -4.66
N TYR A 210 4.83 15.60 -3.70
CA TYR A 210 3.90 16.33 -2.84
C TYR A 210 4.33 16.33 -1.37
N MET A 211 4.02 17.42 -0.68
CA MET A 211 4.03 17.50 0.77
C MET A 211 2.71 18.07 1.27
N PHE A 212 2.20 17.52 2.36
CA PHE A 212 0.95 17.95 2.95
C PHE A 212 1.12 18.25 4.44
N ILE A 213 0.39 19.26 4.90
CA ILE A 213 0.33 19.64 6.31
C ILE A 213 -1.09 20.07 6.68
N GLN A 214 -1.43 19.88 7.95
CA GLN A 214 -2.66 20.39 8.55
C GLN A 214 -2.32 21.52 9.50
N VAL A 215 -3.09 22.61 9.45
CA VAL A 215 -2.92 23.77 10.33
C VAL A 215 -4.16 23.89 11.21
N PRO A 216 -4.01 23.82 12.54
CA PRO A 216 -5.12 23.99 13.46
C PRO A 216 -5.56 25.47 13.43
N THR A 217 -6.85 25.72 13.23
CA THR A 217 -7.42 27.07 13.41
C THR A 217 -8.56 27.01 14.43
N SER A 218 -8.97 28.16 14.97
CA SER A 218 -9.97 28.32 16.05
C SER A 218 -11.38 27.80 15.76
N GLY A 219 -11.56 26.98 14.71
CA GLY A 219 -12.77 26.21 14.48
C GLY A 219 -12.56 25.00 13.56
N ARG A 220 -11.85 25.17 12.42
CA ARG A 220 -11.65 24.10 11.42
C ARG A 220 -10.21 23.98 11.01
N ALA A 221 -9.72 22.76 10.90
CA ALA A 221 -8.40 22.51 10.32
C ALA A 221 -8.35 23.04 8.87
N LYS A 222 -7.22 23.63 8.49
CA LYS A 222 -6.93 24.00 7.11
C LYS A 222 -5.82 23.09 6.59
N TYR A 223 -6.00 22.59 5.38
CA TYR A 223 -5.03 21.70 4.73
C TYR A 223 -4.24 22.48 3.69
N TYR A 224 -2.94 22.21 3.63
CA TYR A 224 -2.03 22.82 2.67
C TYR A 224 -1.24 21.75 1.93
N VAL A 225 -0.93 22.03 0.67
CA VAL A 225 -0.10 21.19 -0.20
C VAL A 225 1.10 22.01 -0.67
N SER A 226 2.25 21.35 -0.82
CA SER A 226 3.41 21.84 -1.56
C SER A 226 3.71 20.86 -2.67
N TYR A 227 3.74 21.34 -3.91
CA TYR A 227 4.09 20.55 -5.09
C TYR A 227 5.52 20.90 -5.50
N LYS A 228 6.38 19.90 -5.72
CA LYS A 228 7.80 20.09 -6.09
C LYS A 228 8.58 21.02 -5.16
N ARG A 229 8.26 20.99 -3.87
CA ARG A 229 8.88 21.82 -2.82
C ARG A 229 8.63 23.33 -2.97
N ASP A 230 7.63 23.73 -3.77
CA ASP A 230 7.14 25.11 -3.84
C ASP A 230 6.47 25.55 -2.52
N PRO A 231 6.23 26.85 -2.30
CA PRO A 231 5.53 27.34 -1.12
C PRO A 231 4.17 26.65 -0.91
N PHE A 232 3.82 26.37 0.34
CA PHE A 232 2.56 25.74 0.69
C PHE A 232 1.34 26.57 0.27
N ILE A 233 0.43 25.94 -0.48
CA ILE A 233 -0.83 26.53 -0.92
C ILE A 233 -1.99 25.80 -0.26
N GLN A 234 -3.00 26.55 0.18
CA GLN A 234 -4.18 25.95 0.83
C GLN A 234 -4.99 25.11 -0.18
N ILE A 235 -5.26 23.87 0.19
CA ILE A 235 -6.13 22.95 -0.54
C ILE A 235 -7.55 23.51 -0.65
N LYS A 236 -8.17 23.31 -1.81
CA LYS A 236 -9.53 23.74 -2.15
C LYS A 236 -10.43 22.54 -2.36
N LEU A 237 -11.22 22.23 -1.33
CA LEU A 237 -12.37 21.33 -1.39
C LEU A 237 -13.63 22.11 -1.78
N PRO A 238 -14.71 21.44 -2.23
CA PRO A 238 -16.00 22.09 -2.44
C PRO A 238 -16.49 22.86 -1.21
N LYS A 239 -17.02 24.07 -1.39
CA LYS A 239 -17.34 24.96 -0.24
C LYS A 239 -18.40 24.41 0.71
N TYR A 240 -19.27 23.53 0.22
CA TYR A 240 -20.28 22.85 1.04
C TYR A 240 -19.69 21.67 1.82
N SER A 241 -18.57 21.11 1.36
CA SER A 241 -17.88 20.02 2.04
C SER A 241 -17.21 20.57 3.28
N LEU A 242 -17.61 20.02 4.42
CA LEU A 242 -17.05 20.36 5.72
C LEU A 242 -16.18 19.18 6.16
N PRO A 243 -14.86 19.22 5.90
CA PRO A 243 -13.98 18.13 6.30
C PRO A 243 -13.89 18.07 7.82
N LYS A 244 -14.11 16.88 8.35
CA LYS A 244 -13.76 16.48 9.72
C LYS A 244 -12.37 15.86 9.74
N ASP A 245 -12.06 15.03 8.76
CA ASP A 245 -10.75 14.41 8.55
C ASP A 245 -10.43 14.28 7.05
N LEU A 246 -9.14 14.25 6.71
CA LEU A 246 -8.64 14.10 5.35
C LEU A 246 -7.46 13.12 5.34
N HIS A 247 -7.52 12.11 4.49
CA HIS A 247 -6.46 11.13 4.28
C HIS A 247 -5.98 11.15 2.84
N ILE A 248 -4.67 11.06 2.65
CA ILE A 248 -4.07 10.89 1.32
C ILE A 248 -4.06 9.40 1.01
N VAL A 249 -4.75 9.01 -0.06
CA VAL A 249 -4.88 7.62 -0.49
C VAL A 249 -3.76 7.25 -1.46
N SER A 250 -3.52 8.09 -2.47
CA SER A 250 -2.44 7.90 -3.45
C SER A 250 -2.03 9.24 -4.05
N THR A 251 -0.76 9.35 -4.44
CA THR A 251 -0.18 10.50 -5.14
C THR A 251 0.35 10.11 -6.53
N ASP A 252 -0.08 8.94 -7.02
CA ASP A 252 0.42 8.36 -8.26
C ASP A 252 0.05 9.17 -9.50
N GLU A 253 0.94 9.11 -10.50
CA GLU A 253 0.70 9.66 -11.84
C GLU A 253 0.36 11.16 -11.85
N LYS A 254 1.01 11.93 -10.99
CA LYS A 254 0.91 13.40 -10.92
C LYS A 254 -0.49 13.90 -10.56
N GLN A 255 -1.26 13.14 -9.81
CA GLN A 255 -2.52 13.59 -9.19
C GLN A 255 -2.60 13.05 -7.76
N VAL A 256 -3.41 13.70 -6.93
CA VAL A 256 -3.62 13.31 -5.54
C VAL A 256 -5.04 12.76 -5.40
N PHE A 257 -5.12 11.52 -4.95
CA PHE A 257 -6.37 10.90 -4.54
C PHE A 257 -6.50 11.03 -3.02
N ALA A 258 -7.55 11.71 -2.56
CA ALA A 258 -7.79 11.97 -1.15
C ALA A 258 -9.15 11.45 -0.70
N ALA A 259 -9.22 10.96 0.52
CA ALA A 259 -10.45 10.58 1.19
C ALA A 259 -10.79 11.63 2.24
N VAL A 260 -11.99 12.19 2.18
CA VAL A 260 -12.46 13.21 3.13
C VAL A 260 -13.69 12.69 3.84
N GLN A 261 -13.65 12.66 5.17
CA GLN A 261 -14.83 12.40 5.99
C GLN A 261 -15.49 13.74 6.31
N GLU A 262 -16.75 13.87 5.94
CA GLU A 262 -17.53 15.08 6.24
C GLU A 262 -18.17 15.00 7.62
N TRP A 263 -18.47 16.16 8.23
CA TRP A 263 -19.02 16.24 9.60
C TRP A 263 -20.35 15.51 9.83
N ASN A 264 -21.15 15.33 8.77
CA ASN A 264 -22.44 14.65 8.80
C ASN A 264 -22.33 13.14 8.55
N GLN A 265 -21.13 12.63 8.23
CA GLN A 265 -20.89 11.23 7.93
C GLN A 265 -20.31 10.49 9.13
N ASN A 266 -20.82 9.28 9.36
CA ASN A 266 -20.26 8.31 10.28
C ASN A 266 -19.86 7.06 9.47
N ASP A 267 -18.63 6.57 9.66
CA ASP A 267 -18.10 5.35 9.02
C ASP A 267 -18.13 5.33 7.47
N THR A 268 -18.16 6.52 6.85
CA THR A 268 -18.02 6.69 5.39
C THR A 268 -17.10 7.87 5.06
N TYR A 269 -16.49 7.81 3.89
CA TYR A 269 -15.63 8.86 3.34
C TYR A 269 -16.05 9.17 1.90
N ASN A 270 -15.86 10.42 1.48
CA ASN A 270 -15.96 10.85 0.10
C ASN A 270 -14.57 10.84 -0.54
N LEU A 271 -14.46 10.28 -1.74
CA LEU A 271 -13.22 10.28 -2.52
C LEU A 271 -13.17 11.53 -3.39
N TYR A 272 -12.01 12.17 -3.39
CA TYR A 272 -11.71 13.36 -4.15
C TYR A 272 -10.45 13.15 -4.98
N LEU A 273 -10.47 13.65 -6.21
CA LEU A 273 -9.32 13.67 -7.12
C LEU A 273 -8.84 15.11 -7.28
N SER A 274 -7.52 15.31 -7.30
CA SER A 274 -6.94 16.65 -7.44
C SER A 274 -6.51 17.00 -8.88
N ASP A 275 -6.30 18.30 -9.11
CA ASP A 275 -5.46 18.79 -10.19
C ASP A 275 -4.00 18.32 -10.04
N THR A 276 -3.19 18.57 -11.07
CA THR A 276 -1.77 18.15 -11.11
C THR A 276 -0.87 18.77 -10.07
N ARG A 277 -1.33 19.80 -9.35
CA ARG A 277 -0.61 20.44 -8.24
C ARG A 277 -1.14 20.05 -6.87
N GLY A 278 -2.20 19.24 -6.80
CA GLY A 278 -2.80 18.82 -5.54
C GLY A 278 -3.58 19.93 -4.81
N ILE A 279 -3.98 21.00 -5.50
CA ILE A 279 -4.61 22.18 -4.91
C ILE A 279 -6.13 22.08 -4.99
N TYR A 280 -6.65 21.78 -6.18
CA TYR A 280 -8.08 21.82 -6.48
C TYR A 280 -8.63 20.42 -6.53
N PHE A 281 -9.61 20.12 -5.69
CA PHE A 281 -10.18 18.78 -5.56
C PHE A 281 -11.63 18.73 -6.04
N THR A 282 -11.94 17.69 -6.81
CA THR A 282 -13.27 17.39 -7.35
C THR A 282 -13.74 16.04 -6.85
N LEU A 283 -15.06 15.89 -6.69
CA LEU A 283 -15.66 14.69 -6.12
C LEU A 283 -15.57 13.53 -7.12
N ALA A 284 -14.94 12.43 -6.72
CA ALA A 284 -14.83 11.20 -7.50
C ALA A 284 -15.88 10.15 -7.08
N MET A 285 -16.11 9.99 -5.78
CA MET A 285 -17.10 9.03 -5.27
C MET A 285 -17.62 9.46 -3.89
N GLU A 286 -18.91 9.24 -3.64
CA GLU A 286 -19.52 9.53 -2.34
C GLU A 286 -19.69 8.25 -1.51
N ASN A 287 -19.66 8.40 -0.19
CA ASN A 287 -20.05 7.37 0.78
C ASN A 287 -19.31 6.04 0.63
N VAL A 288 -18.00 6.08 0.39
CA VAL A 288 -17.14 4.90 0.42
C VAL A 288 -17.12 4.35 1.84
N LYS A 289 -17.37 3.05 1.95
CA LYS A 289 -17.42 2.34 3.22
C LYS A 289 -16.02 2.29 3.84
N THR A 290 -15.96 2.43 5.16
CA THR A 290 -14.75 2.12 5.93
C THR A 290 -14.89 0.81 6.69
N THR A 291 -13.76 0.16 6.90
CA THR A 291 -13.60 -0.99 7.77
C THR A 291 -12.58 -0.64 8.86
N ARG A 292 -12.74 -1.23 10.06
CA ARG A 292 -11.81 -1.03 11.16
C ARG A 292 -10.82 -2.19 11.17
N GLY A 293 -9.53 -1.86 11.09
CA GLY A 293 -8.44 -2.81 11.25
C GLY A 293 -8.32 -3.32 12.69
N ILE A 294 -7.47 -4.33 12.88
CA ILE A 294 -7.28 -4.98 14.19
C ILE A 294 -6.67 -3.99 15.20
N GLY A 295 -5.83 -3.07 14.73
CA GLY A 295 -5.27 -1.96 15.50
C GLY A 295 -6.21 -0.75 15.72
N GLY A 296 -7.48 -0.85 15.31
CA GLY A 296 -8.46 0.25 15.43
C GLY A 296 -8.33 1.35 14.36
N ASN A 297 -7.38 1.22 13.42
CA ASN A 297 -7.21 2.13 12.30
C ASN A 297 -8.39 2.00 11.33
N GLN A 298 -8.92 3.12 10.83
CA GLN A 298 -9.95 3.12 9.79
C GLN A 298 -9.28 2.95 8.44
N MET A 299 -9.68 1.92 7.69
CA MET A 299 -9.27 1.67 6.32
C MET A 299 -10.45 1.94 5.38
N LEU A 300 -10.18 2.49 4.21
CA LEU A 300 -11.20 2.61 3.17
C LEU A 300 -11.33 1.29 2.41
N ASP A 301 -12.56 0.85 2.15
CA ASP A 301 -12.84 -0.27 1.25
C ASP A 301 -12.65 0.18 -0.21
N LEU A 302 -11.39 0.42 -0.59
CA LEU A 302 -10.93 0.85 -1.89
C LEU A 302 -9.69 0.04 -2.26
N TYR A 303 -9.66 -0.49 -3.48
CA TYR A 303 -8.58 -1.32 -3.97
C TYR A 303 -8.10 -0.80 -5.33
N GLU A 304 -6.81 -0.49 -5.43
CA GLU A 304 -6.15 -0.14 -6.69
C GLU A 304 -5.65 -1.40 -7.39
N VAL A 305 -6.04 -1.59 -8.66
CA VAL A 305 -5.76 -2.82 -9.38
C VAL A 305 -4.36 -2.77 -9.99
N ALA A 306 -3.48 -3.65 -9.50
CA ALA A 306 -2.10 -3.67 -9.96
C ALA A 306 -2.00 -4.12 -11.43
N GLY A 307 -1.21 -3.39 -12.22
CA GLY A 307 -0.92 -3.70 -13.63
C GLY A 307 -1.82 -3.00 -14.65
N VAL A 308 -2.89 -2.34 -14.20
CA VAL A 308 -3.77 -1.51 -15.04
C VAL A 308 -3.93 -0.14 -14.37
N THR A 309 -3.26 0.85 -14.94
CA THR A 309 -3.31 2.24 -14.48
C THR A 309 -4.74 2.78 -14.45
N GLY A 310 -5.10 3.45 -13.36
CA GLY A 310 -6.36 4.17 -13.20
C GLY A 310 -7.59 3.31 -12.90
N MET A 311 -7.39 2.00 -12.71
CA MET A 311 -8.46 1.06 -12.38
C MET A 311 -8.59 0.88 -10.87
N LEU A 312 -9.77 1.19 -10.33
CA LEU A 312 -10.06 1.09 -8.89
C LEU A 312 -11.35 0.29 -8.68
N ILE A 313 -11.42 -0.42 -7.55
CA ILE A 313 -12.62 -1.11 -7.08
C ILE A 313 -12.95 -0.55 -5.69
N ALA A 314 -14.21 -0.15 -5.45
CA ALA A 314 -14.62 0.47 -4.20
C ALA A 314 -15.98 -0.05 -3.72
N ASN A 315 -16.14 -0.16 -2.41
CA ASN A 315 -17.44 -0.45 -1.79
C ASN A 315 -18.11 0.85 -1.36
N ARG A 316 -19.27 1.14 -1.92
CA ARG A 316 -20.08 2.33 -1.61
C ARG A 316 -21.31 1.93 -0.80
N ARG A 317 -21.59 2.71 0.24
CA ARG A 317 -22.83 2.62 1.01
C ARG A 317 -23.86 3.59 0.45
N HIS A 318 -25.02 3.08 0.07
CA HIS A 318 -26.16 3.87 -0.40
C HIS A 318 -27.46 3.25 0.14
N ASP A 319 -28.32 4.06 0.75
CA ASP A 319 -29.59 3.61 1.38
C ASP A 319 -29.42 2.43 2.36
N GLY A 320 -28.32 2.42 3.11
CA GLY A 320 -28.01 1.36 4.06
C GLY A 320 -27.39 0.09 3.44
N GLN A 321 -27.50 -0.08 2.12
CA GLN A 321 -26.89 -1.19 1.39
C GLN A 321 -25.47 -0.86 0.97
N VAL A 322 -24.60 -1.87 0.98
CA VAL A 322 -23.21 -1.74 0.48
C VAL A 322 -23.10 -2.46 -0.85
N LYS A 323 -22.67 -1.74 -1.89
CA LYS A 323 -22.47 -2.30 -3.23
C LYS A 323 -21.05 -2.03 -3.72
N THR A 324 -20.54 -2.91 -4.57
CA THR A 324 -19.17 -2.85 -5.11
C THR A 324 -19.21 -2.26 -6.51
N TYR A 325 -18.34 -1.28 -6.74
CA TYR A 325 -18.20 -0.56 -8.00
C TYR A 325 -16.77 -0.66 -8.52
N ILE A 326 -16.64 -0.59 -9.83
CA ILE A 326 -15.36 -0.54 -10.55
C ILE A 326 -15.31 0.71 -11.43
N THR A 327 -14.12 1.29 -11.54
CA THR A 327 -13.80 2.39 -12.44
C THR A 327 -12.55 2.04 -13.24
N TYR A 328 -12.45 2.58 -14.46
CA TYR A 328 -11.28 2.46 -15.35
C TYR A 328 -10.66 3.83 -15.65
N ASN A 329 -11.18 4.89 -15.03
CA ASN A 329 -10.81 6.28 -15.31
C ASN A 329 -10.60 7.07 -14.01
N LYS A 330 -9.87 6.47 -13.06
CA LYS A 330 -9.49 7.08 -11.77
C LYS A 330 -10.65 7.64 -10.93
N GLY A 331 -11.83 7.04 -11.07
CA GLY A 331 -12.99 7.41 -10.27
C GLY A 331 -13.86 8.50 -10.87
N ARG A 332 -13.68 8.85 -12.16
CA ARG A 332 -14.63 9.72 -12.86
C ARG A 332 -15.97 9.03 -13.10
N GLU A 333 -15.95 7.78 -13.55
CA GLU A 333 -17.15 6.97 -13.79
C GLU A 333 -17.03 5.63 -13.09
N TRP A 334 -18.11 5.23 -12.42
CA TRP A 334 -18.21 4.00 -11.64
C TRP A 334 -19.36 3.15 -12.16
N ARG A 335 -19.14 1.84 -12.25
CA ARG A 335 -20.19 0.87 -12.61
C ARG A 335 -20.23 -0.28 -11.63
N LEU A 336 -21.39 -0.88 -11.46
CA LEU A 336 -21.55 -2.13 -10.72
C LEU A 336 -20.82 -3.27 -11.43
N LEU A 337 -20.39 -4.26 -10.66
CA LEU A 337 -19.81 -5.50 -11.20
C LEU A 337 -20.93 -6.42 -11.70
N GLN A 338 -20.78 -6.88 -12.93
CA GLN A 338 -21.66 -7.90 -13.51
C GLN A 338 -21.39 -9.24 -12.83
N ALA A 339 -22.45 -9.90 -12.35
CA ALA A 339 -22.34 -11.25 -11.82
C ALA A 339 -22.04 -12.27 -12.93
N PRO A 340 -21.32 -13.37 -12.61
CA PRO A 340 -21.16 -14.48 -13.56
C PRO A 340 -22.53 -15.02 -13.99
N SER A 341 -22.62 -15.49 -15.23
CA SER A 341 -23.86 -16.06 -15.79
C SER A 341 -24.13 -17.49 -15.31
N VAL A 342 -23.09 -18.21 -14.88
CA VAL A 342 -23.17 -19.61 -14.46
C VAL A 342 -22.34 -19.83 -13.19
N ASP A 343 -22.76 -20.79 -12.37
CA ASP A 343 -22.01 -21.25 -11.20
C ASP A 343 -20.93 -22.29 -11.57
N MET A 344 -20.29 -22.90 -10.57
CA MET A 344 -19.25 -23.93 -10.80
C MET A 344 -19.81 -25.25 -11.34
N ASP A 345 -21.09 -25.55 -11.08
CA ASP A 345 -21.78 -26.75 -11.57
C ASP A 345 -22.39 -26.55 -12.97
N GLY A 346 -22.33 -25.31 -13.49
CA GLY A 346 -22.86 -24.92 -14.79
C GLY A 346 -24.35 -24.54 -14.76
N ASN A 347 -24.94 -24.31 -13.58
CA ASN A 347 -26.30 -23.81 -13.47
C ASN A 347 -26.34 -22.31 -13.72
N ASP A 348 -27.41 -21.83 -14.35
CA ASP A 348 -27.60 -20.41 -14.64
C ASP A 348 -27.83 -19.60 -13.36
N ILE A 349 -27.08 -18.51 -13.21
CA ILE A 349 -27.22 -17.53 -12.13
C ILE A 349 -28.09 -16.38 -12.63
N HIS A 350 -29.32 -16.28 -12.12
CA HIS A 350 -30.23 -15.19 -12.47
C HIS A 350 -29.99 -13.94 -11.60
N CYS A 351 -28.98 -13.14 -11.96
CA CYS A 351 -28.61 -11.89 -11.29
C CYS A 351 -28.56 -10.73 -12.28
N ILE A 352 -29.50 -9.78 -12.14
CA ILE A 352 -29.70 -8.68 -13.10
C ILE A 352 -29.44 -7.31 -12.43
N LEU A 353 -28.59 -6.51 -13.06
CA LEU A 353 -28.32 -5.13 -12.65
C LEU A 353 -29.57 -4.23 -12.78
N PRO A 354 -29.74 -3.21 -11.91
CA PRO A 354 -28.88 -2.82 -10.78
C PRO A 354 -29.29 -3.47 -9.44
N PHE A 355 -30.31 -4.35 -9.45
CA PHE A 355 -30.89 -4.94 -8.24
C PHE A 355 -30.02 -6.05 -7.66
N CYS A 356 -29.33 -6.80 -8.53
CA CYS A 356 -28.38 -7.83 -8.16
C CYS A 356 -27.06 -7.61 -8.91
N SER A 357 -25.94 -7.72 -8.20
CA SER A 357 -24.58 -7.56 -8.74
C SER A 357 -23.59 -8.47 -8.00
N LEU A 358 -22.36 -8.56 -8.52
CA LEU A 358 -21.25 -9.15 -7.79
C LEU A 358 -20.71 -8.13 -6.77
N HIS A 359 -20.49 -8.60 -5.54
CA HIS A 359 -19.95 -7.81 -4.44
C HIS A 359 -18.68 -8.44 -3.92
N LEU A 360 -17.62 -7.64 -3.73
CA LEU A 360 -16.31 -8.12 -3.36
C LEU A 360 -15.89 -7.57 -1.99
N GLN A 361 -15.24 -8.41 -1.21
CA GLN A 361 -14.51 -7.99 -0.03
C GLN A 361 -13.17 -7.42 -0.48
N LEU A 362 -12.92 -6.16 -0.10
CA LEU A 362 -11.73 -5.41 -0.55
C LEU A 362 -10.66 -5.33 0.54
N GLN A 363 -10.77 -6.17 1.57
CA GLN A 363 -9.86 -6.16 2.71
C GLN A 363 -8.54 -6.85 2.34
N THR A 364 -7.46 -6.08 2.33
CA THR A 364 -6.10 -6.60 2.25
C THR A 364 -5.69 -7.19 3.58
N SER A 365 -4.91 -8.28 3.57
CA SER A 365 -4.41 -8.86 4.82
C SER A 365 -3.35 -7.97 5.46
N GLU A 366 -3.47 -7.74 6.76
CA GLU A 366 -2.40 -7.10 7.55
C GLU A 366 -1.16 -8.02 7.62
N ASN A 367 -1.36 -9.34 7.55
CA ASN A 367 -0.30 -10.33 7.44
C ASN A 367 0.22 -10.40 5.98
N PRO A 368 1.50 -10.05 5.71
CA PRO A 368 2.07 -10.01 4.36
C PRO A 368 2.31 -11.40 3.74
N TYR A 369 2.19 -12.47 4.52
CA TYR A 369 2.37 -13.85 4.07
C TYR A 369 1.06 -14.52 3.64
N LEU A 370 -0.05 -13.80 3.78
CA LEU A 370 -1.37 -14.15 3.27
C LEU A 370 -1.70 -13.23 2.09
N SER A 371 -2.60 -13.67 1.21
CA SER A 371 -2.94 -12.89 0.02
C SER A 371 -4.09 -11.90 0.24
N GLY A 372 -4.82 -12.05 1.35
CA GLY A 372 -6.02 -11.28 1.67
C GLY A 372 -7.27 -11.76 0.92
N THR A 373 -8.33 -10.95 0.99
CA THR A 373 -9.61 -11.25 0.32
C THR A 373 -9.64 -10.84 -1.14
N ILE A 374 -8.70 -10.02 -1.59
CA ILE A 374 -8.54 -9.61 -3.00
C ILE A 374 -7.06 -9.53 -3.36
N SER A 375 -6.71 -10.04 -4.54
CA SER A 375 -5.32 -10.20 -4.97
C SER A 375 -5.15 -9.86 -6.46
N THR A 376 -4.24 -8.94 -6.73
CA THR A 376 -3.78 -8.56 -8.08
C THR A 376 -2.27 -8.41 -8.08
N LYS A 377 -1.64 -8.55 -9.25
CA LYS A 377 -0.20 -8.31 -9.42
C LYS A 377 0.06 -7.59 -10.73
N GLY A 378 0.95 -6.59 -10.69
CA GLY A 378 1.40 -5.89 -11.90
C GLY A 378 2.18 -6.77 -12.88
N SER A 379 2.56 -7.98 -12.48
CA SER A 379 3.10 -9.01 -13.36
C SER A 379 2.05 -9.73 -14.20
N ALA A 380 0.81 -9.78 -13.73
CA ALA A 380 -0.30 -10.50 -14.34
C ALA A 380 -1.50 -9.56 -14.61
N PRO A 381 -1.35 -8.56 -15.49
CA PRO A 381 -2.38 -7.55 -15.72
C PRO A 381 -3.69 -8.18 -16.21
N GLY A 382 -4.80 -7.66 -15.69
CA GLY A 382 -6.15 -8.14 -15.99
C GLY A 382 -6.62 -9.32 -15.15
N ILE A 383 -5.73 -10.00 -14.41
CA ILE A 383 -6.12 -11.05 -13.47
C ILE A 383 -6.45 -10.44 -12.11
N ILE A 384 -7.70 -10.61 -11.67
CA ILE A 384 -8.19 -10.19 -10.35
C ILE A 384 -8.81 -11.39 -9.67
N VAL A 385 -8.33 -11.75 -8.50
CA VAL A 385 -8.93 -12.81 -7.67
C VAL A 385 -9.51 -12.17 -6.43
N ALA A 386 -10.76 -12.46 -6.10
CA ALA A 386 -11.42 -11.86 -4.95
C ALA A 386 -12.47 -12.77 -4.32
N THR A 387 -12.59 -12.70 -3.00
CA THR A 387 -13.68 -13.28 -2.22
C THR A 387 -14.85 -12.31 -2.21
N GLY A 388 -16.06 -12.83 -2.36
CA GLY A 388 -17.25 -12.01 -2.47
C GLY A 388 -18.55 -12.80 -2.44
N ASN A 389 -19.64 -12.13 -2.75
CA ASN A 389 -20.97 -12.74 -2.87
C ASN A 389 -21.73 -12.14 -4.05
N ILE A 390 -22.74 -12.88 -4.52
CA ILE A 390 -23.69 -12.40 -5.54
C ILE A 390 -25.00 -12.07 -4.82
N GLY A 391 -25.56 -10.89 -5.07
CA GLY A 391 -26.81 -10.50 -4.43
C GLY A 391 -27.12 -9.02 -4.55
N ALA A 392 -28.02 -8.55 -3.70
CA ALA A 392 -28.42 -7.14 -3.64
C ALA A 392 -27.43 -6.25 -2.87
N GLU A 393 -26.63 -6.83 -1.98
CA GLU A 393 -25.63 -6.13 -1.18
C GLU A 393 -24.45 -7.05 -0.81
N LEU A 394 -23.36 -6.42 -0.36
CA LEU A 394 -22.17 -7.10 0.16
C LEU A 394 -22.49 -7.84 1.47
N SER A 395 -22.20 -9.13 1.49
CA SER A 395 -22.32 -10.03 2.64
C SER A 395 -20.95 -10.60 3.02
N TYR A 396 -20.76 -10.86 4.31
CA TYR A 396 -19.60 -11.59 4.84
C TYR A 396 -19.90 -13.07 5.14
N ASN A 397 -21.16 -13.47 4.98
CA ASN A 397 -21.61 -14.85 5.15
C ASN A 397 -21.85 -15.48 3.77
N ASN A 398 -21.60 -16.78 3.64
CA ASN A 398 -21.79 -17.56 2.41
C ASN A 398 -21.09 -16.94 1.20
N VAL A 399 -19.79 -16.69 1.36
CA VAL A 399 -18.96 -16.04 0.34
C VAL A 399 -18.28 -17.09 -0.51
N CYS A 400 -18.02 -16.75 -1.77
CA CYS A 400 -17.32 -17.58 -2.72
C CYS A 400 -16.14 -16.80 -3.29
N MET A 401 -15.22 -17.51 -3.94
CA MET A 401 -14.10 -16.89 -4.66
C MET A 401 -14.43 -16.73 -6.13
N PHE A 402 -14.11 -15.55 -6.64
CA PHE A 402 -14.29 -15.16 -8.03
C PHE A 402 -12.96 -14.75 -8.64
N ILE A 403 -12.85 -14.92 -9.95
CA ILE A 403 -11.71 -14.44 -10.72
C ILE A 403 -12.20 -13.73 -11.98
N SER A 404 -11.51 -12.66 -12.34
CA SER A 404 -11.58 -12.04 -13.66
C SER A 404 -10.22 -12.18 -14.33
N SER A 405 -10.22 -12.42 -15.64
CA SER A 405 -9.00 -12.50 -16.47
C SER A 405 -8.88 -11.38 -17.50
N ASP A 406 -9.87 -10.50 -17.55
CA ASP A 406 -10.05 -9.43 -18.52
C ASP A 406 -10.28 -8.07 -17.83
N ALA A 407 -9.65 -7.87 -16.68
CA ALA A 407 -9.69 -6.64 -15.90
C ALA A 407 -11.10 -6.27 -15.41
N GLY A 408 -11.90 -7.22 -14.94
CA GLY A 408 -13.20 -6.97 -14.30
C GLY A 408 -14.36 -6.76 -15.26
N ASN A 409 -14.20 -7.09 -16.55
CA ASN A 409 -15.30 -7.09 -17.52
C ASN A 409 -16.17 -8.35 -17.35
N THR A 410 -15.53 -9.52 -17.23
CA THR A 410 -16.19 -10.79 -16.93
C THR A 410 -15.62 -11.43 -15.68
N TRP A 411 -16.48 -12.09 -14.92
CA TRP A 411 -16.16 -12.79 -13.68
C TRP A 411 -16.60 -14.25 -13.78
N ARG A 412 -15.88 -15.14 -13.11
CA ARG A 412 -16.24 -16.55 -12.94
C ARG A 412 -16.01 -16.98 -11.49
N GLN A 413 -16.85 -17.86 -10.99
CA GLN A 413 -16.66 -18.48 -9.67
C GLN A 413 -15.59 -19.58 -9.78
N ILE A 414 -14.71 -19.69 -8.77
CA ILE A 414 -13.61 -20.67 -8.76
C ILE A 414 -13.56 -21.57 -7.52
N PHE A 415 -14.04 -21.09 -6.37
CA PHE A 415 -14.16 -21.88 -5.15
C PHE A 415 -15.39 -21.44 -4.34
N GLU A 416 -16.04 -22.38 -3.65
CA GLU A 416 -17.07 -22.09 -2.65
C GLU A 416 -16.49 -21.64 -1.31
N GLU A 417 -15.28 -22.10 -0.98
CA GLU A 417 -14.59 -21.75 0.27
C GLU A 417 -13.46 -20.76 0.02
N GLU A 418 -13.11 -19.99 1.04
CA GLU A 418 -12.01 -19.05 0.98
C GLU A 418 -10.63 -19.75 0.91
N HIS A 419 -9.83 -19.34 -0.06
CA HIS A 419 -8.45 -19.77 -0.24
C HIS A 419 -7.55 -18.53 -0.36
N ASN A 420 -6.31 -18.65 0.12
CA ASN A 420 -5.28 -17.70 -0.24
C ASN A 420 -4.73 -18.05 -1.63
N VAL A 421 -4.53 -17.04 -2.48
CA VAL A 421 -4.06 -17.24 -3.86
C VAL A 421 -2.77 -16.48 -4.13
N TRP A 422 -1.77 -17.18 -4.67
CA TRP A 422 -0.49 -16.61 -5.07
C TRP A 422 -0.25 -16.74 -6.57
N PHE A 423 0.49 -15.77 -7.12
CA PHE A 423 0.89 -15.73 -8.52
C PHE A 423 2.31 -16.28 -8.66
N LEU A 424 2.45 -17.38 -9.38
CA LEU A 424 3.74 -17.97 -9.72
C LEU A 424 4.26 -17.44 -11.04
N ASP A 425 5.58 -17.43 -11.19
CA ASP A 425 6.29 -17.11 -12.44
C ASP A 425 5.69 -15.88 -13.14
N LYS A 426 5.63 -14.74 -12.42
CA LYS A 426 5.07 -13.48 -12.93
C LYS A 426 3.62 -13.59 -13.48
N GLY A 427 2.81 -14.52 -12.97
CA GLY A 427 1.44 -14.76 -13.46
C GLY A 427 1.28 -15.94 -14.41
N GLY A 428 2.36 -16.71 -14.63
CA GLY A 428 2.33 -17.97 -15.36
C GLY A 428 1.54 -19.08 -14.65
N ALA A 429 1.31 -19.03 -13.34
CA ALA A 429 0.35 -19.96 -12.73
C ALA A 429 -0.27 -19.33 -11.49
N LEU A 430 -1.44 -19.84 -11.11
CA LEU A 430 -2.11 -19.48 -9.86
C LEU A 430 -2.03 -20.66 -8.92
N VAL A 431 -1.68 -20.40 -7.67
CA VAL A 431 -1.69 -21.39 -6.60
C VAL A 431 -2.71 -20.98 -5.55
N ALA A 432 -3.61 -21.88 -5.19
CA ALA A 432 -4.57 -21.67 -4.12
C ALA A 432 -4.36 -22.67 -2.98
N VAL A 433 -4.36 -22.18 -1.74
CA VAL A 433 -4.24 -22.98 -0.53
C VAL A 433 -5.33 -22.55 0.45
N LYS A 434 -5.97 -23.52 1.12
CA LYS A 434 -6.97 -23.23 2.15
C LYS A 434 -6.39 -22.32 3.23
N GLN A 435 -7.25 -21.52 3.86
CA GLN A 435 -6.85 -20.60 4.91
C GLN A 435 -6.23 -21.28 6.14
N PRO A 436 -5.43 -20.55 6.95
CA PRO A 436 -4.71 -21.10 8.10
C PRO A 436 -5.60 -21.76 9.16
N SER A 437 -6.90 -21.47 9.18
CA SER A 437 -7.87 -22.03 10.13
C SER A 437 -8.12 -23.53 9.94
N VAL A 438 -7.75 -24.09 8.78
CA VAL A 438 -7.98 -25.50 8.44
C VAL A 438 -6.65 -26.17 8.08
N PRO A 439 -6.27 -27.27 8.77
CA PRO A 439 -5.04 -27.97 8.43
C PRO A 439 -5.17 -28.61 7.05
N THR A 440 -4.20 -28.37 6.18
CA THR A 440 -4.20 -28.87 4.80
C THR A 440 -2.87 -29.53 4.45
N ARG A 441 -2.93 -30.50 3.54
CA ARG A 441 -1.74 -31.09 2.88
C ARG A 441 -1.77 -30.91 1.36
N HIS A 442 -2.82 -30.26 0.86
CA HIS A 442 -3.06 -30.09 -0.56
C HIS A 442 -2.99 -28.62 -0.93
N LEU A 443 -2.49 -28.36 -2.13
CA LEU A 443 -2.56 -27.09 -2.82
C LEU A 443 -3.21 -27.30 -4.19
N TRP A 444 -3.78 -26.24 -4.74
CA TRP A 444 -4.39 -26.24 -6.06
C TRP A 444 -3.56 -25.39 -7.00
N ILE A 445 -3.33 -25.86 -8.22
CA ILE A 445 -2.59 -25.12 -9.26
C ILE A 445 -3.44 -24.98 -10.51
N SER A 446 -3.47 -23.78 -11.09
CA SER A 446 -4.08 -23.49 -12.38
C SER A 446 -3.10 -22.81 -13.34
N PHE A 447 -3.12 -23.25 -14.60
CA PHE A 447 -2.31 -22.73 -15.72
C PHE A 447 -3.15 -22.01 -16.79
N ASP A 448 -4.47 -22.04 -16.66
CA ASP A 448 -5.45 -21.50 -17.60
C ASP A 448 -6.23 -20.34 -16.99
N GLU A 449 -5.53 -19.55 -16.17
CA GLU A 449 -6.04 -18.38 -15.48
C GLU A 449 -7.16 -18.72 -14.49
N GLY A 450 -7.22 -19.94 -13.93
CA GLY A 450 -8.23 -20.34 -12.96
C GLY A 450 -9.51 -20.91 -13.56
N ARG A 451 -9.48 -21.41 -14.80
CA ARG A 451 -10.61 -22.16 -15.38
C ARG A 451 -10.60 -23.61 -14.93
N GLN A 452 -9.42 -24.22 -14.81
CA GLN A 452 -9.22 -25.55 -14.27
C GLN A 452 -8.18 -25.53 -13.17
N TRP A 453 -8.46 -26.26 -12.10
CA TRP A 453 -7.61 -26.40 -10.93
C TRP A 453 -7.19 -27.85 -10.74
N THR A 454 -5.89 -28.07 -10.59
CA THR A 454 -5.31 -29.40 -10.35
C THR A 454 -4.84 -29.49 -8.90
N ARG A 455 -5.21 -30.58 -8.20
CA ARG A 455 -4.87 -30.78 -6.79
C ARG A 455 -3.54 -31.52 -6.65
N HIS A 456 -2.62 -30.97 -5.87
CA HIS A 456 -1.30 -31.55 -5.57
C HIS A 456 -1.10 -31.68 -4.06
N SER A 457 -0.37 -32.71 -3.62
CA SER A 457 -0.03 -32.91 -2.21
C SER A 457 1.38 -32.40 -1.94
N PHE A 458 1.55 -31.46 -1.02
CA PHE A 458 2.86 -30.90 -0.66
C PHE A 458 3.47 -31.54 0.59
N SER A 459 2.66 -32.25 1.39
CA SER A 459 3.09 -32.96 2.58
C SER A 459 2.32 -34.27 2.73
N MET A 460 2.89 -35.22 3.48
CA MET A 460 2.18 -36.44 3.90
C MET A 460 1.22 -36.15 5.05
N VAL A 461 1.58 -35.21 5.93
CA VAL A 461 0.83 -34.83 7.14
C VAL A 461 0.22 -33.44 6.94
N PRO A 462 -1.06 -33.23 7.33
CA PRO A 462 -1.69 -31.91 7.28
C PRO A 462 -0.93 -30.88 8.13
N LEU A 463 -0.78 -29.67 7.58
CA LEU A 463 -0.11 -28.53 8.21
C LEU A 463 -1.11 -27.38 8.34
N PHE A 464 -1.12 -26.68 9.47
CA PHE A 464 -1.70 -25.36 9.58
C PHE A 464 -0.74 -24.38 8.89
N VAL A 465 -1.11 -23.91 7.71
CA VAL A 465 -0.26 -23.03 6.90
C VAL A 465 -0.45 -21.60 7.36
N ASP A 466 0.51 -21.05 8.09
CA ASP A 466 0.44 -19.68 8.61
C ASP A 466 0.80 -18.64 7.54
N GLY A 467 1.56 -19.05 6.52
CA GLY A 467 1.82 -18.23 5.35
C GLY A 467 2.71 -18.89 4.31
N ILE A 468 2.79 -18.23 3.15
CA ILE A 468 3.59 -18.69 2.02
C ILE A 468 4.43 -17.54 1.48
N LEU A 469 5.70 -17.84 1.26
CA LEU A 469 6.64 -16.99 0.55
C LEU A 469 6.84 -17.53 -0.85
N VAL A 470 6.55 -16.69 -1.84
CA VAL A 470 6.83 -16.98 -3.25
C VAL A 470 8.01 -16.15 -3.68
N GLU A 471 9.13 -16.81 -3.90
CA GLU A 471 10.32 -16.19 -4.47
C GLU A 471 10.28 -16.41 -5.99
N ALA A 472 10.11 -15.33 -6.74
CA ALA A 472 10.17 -15.33 -8.20
C ALA A 472 11.54 -14.79 -8.65
N GLY A 473 12.59 -15.57 -8.41
CA GLY A 473 13.92 -15.28 -8.92
C GLY A 473 14.05 -15.57 -10.41
N ALA A 474 15.04 -14.99 -11.08
CA ALA A 474 15.31 -15.29 -12.50
C ALA A 474 15.75 -16.74 -12.73
N GLU A 475 16.31 -17.40 -11.71
CA GLU A 475 16.86 -18.77 -11.79
C GLU A 475 16.20 -19.75 -10.80
N ASN A 476 15.69 -19.23 -9.68
CA ASN A 476 15.08 -20.02 -8.62
C ASN A 476 13.56 -19.79 -8.58
N GLN A 477 12.81 -20.89 -8.67
CA GLN A 477 11.35 -20.93 -8.64
C GLN A 477 10.93 -21.68 -7.38
N ILE A 478 11.05 -20.99 -6.25
CA ILE A 478 10.89 -21.57 -4.92
C ILE A 478 9.66 -20.98 -4.25
N MET A 479 8.83 -21.86 -3.72
CA MET A 479 7.76 -21.51 -2.80
C MET A 479 8.07 -22.11 -1.44
N THR A 480 8.05 -21.30 -0.38
CA THR A 480 8.29 -21.76 0.98
C THR A 480 7.03 -21.59 1.81
N PHE A 481 6.49 -22.71 2.27
CA PHE A 481 5.40 -22.75 3.23
C PHE A 481 6.00 -22.74 4.62
N PHE A 482 5.39 -21.99 5.53
CA PHE A 482 5.70 -22.07 6.94
C PHE A 482 4.42 -22.22 7.74
N GLY A 483 4.52 -23.00 8.82
CA GLY A 483 3.36 -23.36 9.61
C GLY A 483 3.69 -24.33 10.72
N HIS A 484 2.66 -24.99 11.25
CA HIS A 484 2.81 -25.93 12.37
C HIS A 484 1.86 -27.12 12.22
N PHE A 485 2.23 -28.29 12.75
CA PHE A 485 1.38 -29.49 12.74
C PHE A 485 0.25 -29.40 13.78
N SER A 486 0.50 -28.70 14.89
CA SER A 486 -0.47 -28.40 15.94
C SER A 486 -0.07 -27.11 16.66
N HIS A 487 -0.99 -26.45 17.36
CA HIS A 487 -0.67 -25.22 18.11
C HIS A 487 0.41 -25.38 19.19
N ARG A 488 0.87 -26.60 19.48
CA ARG A 488 1.97 -26.90 20.42
C ARG A 488 3.22 -27.45 19.75
N SER A 489 3.21 -27.65 18.43
CA SER A 489 4.38 -28.16 17.71
C SER A 489 5.34 -27.04 17.33
N GLU A 490 6.58 -27.42 17.09
CA GLU A 490 7.58 -26.54 16.48
C GLU A 490 7.17 -26.11 15.07
N TRP A 491 7.68 -24.96 14.65
CA TRP A 491 7.54 -24.44 13.30
C TRP A 491 8.12 -25.40 12.27
N GLN A 492 7.45 -25.54 11.14
CA GLN A 492 7.85 -26.35 10.01
C GLN A 492 7.97 -25.48 8.78
N LEU A 493 9.03 -25.69 8.01
CA LEU A 493 9.23 -25.05 6.72
C LEU A 493 9.24 -26.12 5.63
N ILE A 494 8.40 -25.94 4.61
CA ILE A 494 8.35 -26.81 3.45
C ILE A 494 8.75 -25.98 2.24
N LYS A 495 9.93 -26.28 1.70
CA LYS A 495 10.44 -25.68 0.48
C LYS A 495 10.01 -26.51 -0.73
N ILE A 496 9.29 -25.89 -1.65
CA ILE A 496 8.81 -26.50 -2.88
C ILE A 496 9.52 -25.87 -4.07
N ASP A 497 10.28 -26.67 -4.81
CA ASP A 497 10.77 -26.30 -6.13
C ASP A 497 9.66 -26.57 -7.16
N TYR A 498 9.02 -25.51 -7.64
CA TYR A 498 7.93 -25.60 -8.61
C TYR A 498 8.41 -25.47 -10.06
N LYS A 499 9.73 -25.44 -10.30
CA LYS A 499 10.32 -25.44 -11.65
C LYS A 499 9.84 -26.62 -12.49
N SER A 500 9.71 -27.80 -11.87
CA SER A 500 9.30 -29.04 -12.52
C SER A 500 7.84 -29.04 -13.00
N VAL A 501 7.00 -28.13 -12.50
CA VAL A 501 5.61 -27.99 -12.97
C VAL A 501 5.56 -27.33 -14.35
N PHE A 502 6.62 -26.62 -14.75
CA PHE A 502 6.79 -26.07 -16.09
C PHE A 502 7.64 -27.01 -16.95
N SER A 503 7.13 -27.40 -18.11
CA SER A 503 7.79 -28.38 -18.99
C SER A 503 8.98 -27.81 -19.77
N ARG A 504 8.87 -26.54 -20.19
CA ARG A 504 9.84 -25.85 -21.03
C ARG A 504 9.75 -24.34 -20.85
N ARG A 505 10.69 -23.59 -21.43
CA ARG A 505 10.56 -22.14 -21.58
C ARG A 505 9.54 -21.81 -22.68
N CYS A 506 8.79 -20.72 -22.49
CA CYS A 506 7.84 -20.25 -23.48
C CYS A 506 8.55 -19.74 -24.73
N THR A 507 7.94 -20.01 -25.89
CA THR A 507 8.30 -19.52 -27.22
C THR A 507 7.26 -18.51 -27.68
N GLU A 508 7.50 -17.82 -28.80
CA GLU A 508 6.56 -16.81 -29.32
C GLU A 508 5.14 -17.36 -29.56
N GLU A 509 5.03 -18.64 -29.95
CA GLU A 509 3.75 -19.32 -30.18
C GLU A 509 2.92 -19.56 -28.91
N ASP A 510 3.57 -19.53 -27.74
CA ASP A 510 2.91 -19.72 -26.44
C ASP A 510 2.25 -18.44 -25.93
N TYR A 511 2.39 -17.34 -26.64
CA TYR A 511 1.82 -16.05 -26.28
C TYR A 511 0.60 -15.70 -27.12
N GLN A 512 -0.27 -14.89 -26.52
CA GLN A 512 -1.41 -14.26 -27.17
C GLN A 512 -1.46 -12.79 -26.78
N THR A 513 -2.03 -11.97 -27.65
CA THR A 513 -2.30 -10.57 -27.36
C THR A 513 -3.65 -10.44 -26.67
N TRP A 514 -3.70 -9.61 -25.63
CA TRP A 514 -4.93 -9.21 -24.97
C TRP A 514 -5.04 -7.70 -24.98
N HIS A 515 -6.19 -7.21 -25.45
CA HIS A 515 -6.49 -5.79 -25.54
C HIS A 515 -7.29 -5.38 -24.31
N LEU A 516 -6.72 -4.46 -23.51
CA LEU A 516 -7.47 -3.85 -22.43
C LEU A 516 -8.65 -3.07 -23.02
N ASN A 517 -9.83 -3.26 -22.44
CA ASN A 517 -11.03 -2.56 -22.82
C ASN A 517 -11.95 -2.39 -21.61
N ASN A 518 -12.86 -1.42 -21.68
CA ASN A 518 -13.96 -1.25 -20.75
C ASN A 518 -15.27 -1.47 -21.51
N GLN A 519 -15.93 -2.61 -21.27
CA GLN A 519 -17.18 -2.99 -21.96
C GLN A 519 -17.10 -2.86 -23.50
N GLY A 520 -15.96 -3.23 -24.08
CA GLY A 520 -15.72 -3.17 -25.52
C GLY A 520 -15.11 -1.86 -26.03
N GLU A 521 -15.01 -0.80 -25.22
CA GLU A 521 -14.25 0.41 -25.59
C GLU A 521 -12.74 0.16 -25.35
N PRO A 522 -11.90 0.14 -26.40
CA PRO A 522 -10.48 -0.19 -26.28
C PRO A 522 -9.62 0.97 -25.77
N CYS A 523 -10.17 2.19 -25.71
CA CYS A 523 -9.45 3.36 -25.24
C CYS A 523 -9.69 3.57 -23.74
N VAL A 524 -8.71 3.22 -22.91
CA VAL A 524 -8.73 3.42 -21.46
C VAL A 524 -7.65 4.43 -21.10
N MET A 525 -8.02 5.48 -20.36
CA MET A 525 -7.11 6.59 -20.00
C MET A 525 -6.40 7.21 -21.22
N GLY A 526 -7.12 7.38 -22.33
CA GLY A 526 -6.58 7.96 -23.58
C GLY A 526 -5.59 7.07 -24.34
N GLN A 527 -5.47 5.79 -23.97
CA GLN A 527 -4.51 4.85 -24.56
C GLN A 527 -5.18 3.52 -24.92
N LYS A 528 -4.78 2.95 -26.06
CA LYS A 528 -5.02 1.54 -26.38
C LYS A 528 -3.82 0.74 -25.91
N GLN A 529 -4.04 -0.08 -24.89
CA GLN A 529 -2.99 -0.89 -24.29
C GLN A 529 -3.14 -2.34 -24.75
N ILE A 530 -2.07 -2.86 -25.37
CA ILE A 530 -1.99 -4.25 -25.81
C ILE A 530 -0.97 -4.98 -24.93
N TYR A 531 -1.46 -5.99 -24.22
CA TYR A 531 -0.65 -6.82 -23.37
C TYR A 531 -0.32 -8.13 -24.06
N MET A 532 0.92 -8.58 -23.91
CA MET A 532 1.25 -9.98 -24.14
C MET A 532 0.81 -10.77 -22.91
N LYS A 533 0.10 -11.87 -23.12
CA LYS A 533 -0.25 -12.85 -22.10
C LYS A 533 0.17 -14.23 -22.59
N ARG A 534 0.55 -15.12 -21.67
CA ARG A 534 0.68 -16.53 -22.03
C ARG A 534 -0.69 -17.07 -22.43
N ARG A 535 -0.74 -17.91 -23.46
CA ARG A 535 -1.94 -18.64 -23.81
C ARG A 535 -2.39 -19.48 -22.60
N PRO A 536 -3.66 -19.36 -22.16
CA PRO A 536 -4.19 -20.16 -21.07
C PRO A 536 -4.03 -21.66 -21.36
N GLY A 537 -3.50 -22.42 -20.41
CA GLY A 537 -3.30 -23.87 -20.53
C GLY A 537 -1.90 -24.31 -21.00
N ASN A 538 -1.02 -23.41 -21.44
CA ASN A 538 0.35 -23.78 -21.81
C ASN A 538 1.24 -23.94 -20.57
N TYR A 539 1.90 -25.10 -20.44
CA TYR A 539 2.79 -25.43 -19.31
C TYR A 539 4.23 -24.98 -19.57
N CYS A 540 4.41 -23.70 -19.86
CA CYS A 540 5.72 -23.11 -20.12
C CYS A 540 6.04 -21.95 -19.16
N MET A 541 7.34 -21.81 -18.88
CA MET A 541 7.91 -20.79 -17.99
C MET A 541 8.19 -19.50 -18.75
N LEU A 542 7.81 -18.36 -18.16
CA LEU A 542 8.02 -17.03 -18.69
C LEU A 542 9.50 -16.63 -18.63
N GLY A 543 9.98 -15.97 -19.69
CA GLY A 543 11.36 -15.51 -19.79
C GLY A 543 11.70 -14.31 -18.89
N ARG A 544 13.00 -14.03 -18.76
CA ARG A 544 13.53 -12.86 -18.05
C ARG A 544 13.07 -11.56 -18.71
N ASP A 545 13.13 -11.51 -20.04
CA ASP A 545 12.86 -10.34 -20.89
C ASP A 545 11.39 -10.25 -21.35
N TYR A 546 10.47 -10.82 -20.57
CA TYR A 546 9.04 -10.77 -20.88
C TYR A 546 8.50 -9.33 -20.82
N SER A 547 8.47 -8.64 -21.97
CA SER A 547 7.87 -7.33 -22.13
C SER A 547 6.34 -7.46 -22.13
N ARG A 548 5.72 -7.01 -21.04
CA ARG A 548 4.28 -7.21 -20.78
C ARG A 548 3.39 -6.37 -21.68
N VAL A 549 3.81 -5.14 -21.95
CA VAL A 549 3.11 -4.19 -22.82
C VAL A 549 3.81 -4.24 -24.18
N LEU A 550 3.09 -4.70 -25.20
CA LEU A 550 3.60 -4.77 -26.56
C LEU A 550 3.55 -3.41 -27.24
N SER A 551 2.46 -2.67 -26.99
CA SER A 551 2.26 -1.35 -27.56
C SER A 551 1.26 -0.55 -26.76
N THR A 552 1.54 0.75 -26.67
CA THR A 552 0.64 1.76 -26.15
C THR A 552 0.40 2.78 -27.25
N GLU A 553 -0.76 2.75 -27.88
CA GLU A 553 -1.15 3.73 -28.89
C GLU A 553 -2.01 4.81 -28.25
N SER A 554 -1.73 6.08 -28.51
CA SER A 554 -2.59 7.16 -28.06
C SER A 554 -3.89 7.19 -28.86
N CYS A 555 -5.00 7.46 -28.16
CA CYS A 555 -6.28 7.70 -28.80
C CYS A 555 -6.45 9.20 -29.11
N ILE A 556 -7.37 9.49 -30.03
CA ILE A 556 -7.91 10.84 -30.18
C ILE A 556 -8.81 11.13 -28.97
N CYS A 557 -8.59 12.26 -28.31
CA CYS A 557 -9.37 12.67 -27.15
C CYS A 557 -10.87 12.76 -27.47
N ARG A 558 -11.70 12.23 -26.57
CA ARG A 558 -13.16 12.28 -26.61
C ARG A 558 -13.69 13.01 -25.36
N ALA A 559 -14.99 13.28 -25.33
CA ALA A 559 -15.63 13.90 -24.16
C ALA A 559 -15.43 13.09 -22.86
N HIS A 560 -15.25 11.76 -22.96
CA HIS A 560 -14.97 10.85 -21.84
C HIS A 560 -13.52 10.89 -21.32
N ASP A 561 -12.67 11.74 -21.90
CA ASP A 561 -11.31 12.00 -21.39
C ASP A 561 -11.23 13.28 -20.54
N PHE A 562 -12.25 14.15 -20.57
CA PHE A 562 -12.28 15.41 -19.81
C PHE A 562 -13.11 15.35 -18.53
N GLU A 563 -12.54 15.62 -17.37
CA GLU A 563 -13.27 15.74 -16.10
C GLU A 563 -13.86 17.15 -15.89
N CYS A 564 -14.78 17.28 -14.94
CA CYS A 564 -15.25 18.60 -14.52
C CYS A 564 -14.22 19.22 -13.56
N ASP A 565 -13.93 20.50 -13.77
CA ASP A 565 -12.99 21.26 -12.95
C ASP A 565 -13.63 21.70 -11.62
N TYR A 566 -12.81 22.24 -10.73
CA TYR A 566 -13.23 22.72 -9.42
C TYR A 566 -14.37 23.73 -9.50
N GLY A 567 -15.45 23.42 -8.78
CA GLY A 567 -16.65 24.24 -8.78
C GLY A 567 -17.63 23.91 -9.88
N TYR A 568 -17.37 22.88 -10.69
CA TYR A 568 -18.28 22.36 -11.69
C TYR A 568 -18.71 20.94 -11.34
N GLU A 569 -19.97 20.64 -11.59
CA GLU A 569 -20.57 19.34 -11.33
C GLU A 569 -21.17 18.78 -12.62
N ARG A 570 -21.00 17.48 -12.82
CA ARG A 570 -21.57 16.79 -13.97
C ARG A 570 -23.07 16.63 -13.78
N ARG A 571 -23.85 17.10 -14.75
CA ARG A 571 -25.30 16.90 -14.79
C ARG A 571 -25.64 15.60 -15.54
N GLY A 572 -26.89 15.17 -15.48
CA GLY A 572 -27.35 13.93 -16.14
C GLY A 572 -27.21 13.93 -17.66
N ASP A 573 -27.02 15.09 -18.29
CA ASP A 573 -26.69 15.26 -19.71
C ASP A 573 -25.19 15.04 -20.02
N GLY A 574 -24.38 14.77 -19.00
CA GLY A 574 -22.95 14.53 -19.11
C GLY A 574 -22.09 15.81 -19.14
N ASN A 575 -22.71 16.99 -19.17
CA ASN A 575 -22.03 18.28 -19.22
C ASN A 575 -21.66 18.80 -17.83
N CYS A 576 -20.51 19.45 -17.75
CA CYS A 576 -20.04 20.15 -16.55
C CYS A 576 -20.71 21.53 -16.47
N ARG A 577 -21.37 21.82 -15.35
CA ARG A 577 -21.98 23.15 -15.11
C ARG A 577 -21.55 23.67 -13.74
N PRO A 578 -21.45 25.00 -13.58
CA PRO A 578 -21.12 25.59 -12.29
C PRO A 578 -22.05 25.06 -11.20
N ALA A 579 -21.45 24.57 -10.13
CA ALA A 579 -22.15 24.15 -8.93
C ALA A 579 -22.76 25.38 -8.23
N PHE A 580 -23.80 25.17 -7.43
CA PHE A 580 -24.58 26.27 -6.84
C PHE A 580 -23.76 27.22 -5.93
N TRP A 581 -22.63 26.75 -5.41
CA TRP A 581 -21.73 27.46 -4.48
C TRP A 581 -20.53 28.12 -5.19
N PHE A 582 -20.37 27.87 -6.48
CA PHE A 582 -19.26 28.35 -7.28
C PHE A 582 -19.74 29.42 -8.26
N ASN A 583 -18.99 30.53 -8.32
CA ASN A 583 -19.25 31.59 -9.28
C ASN A 583 -18.04 31.69 -10.21
N PRO A 584 -18.17 31.32 -11.50
CA PRO A 584 -17.05 31.35 -12.46
C PRO A 584 -16.56 32.76 -12.78
N TYR A 585 -17.35 33.79 -12.45
CA TYR A 585 -16.97 35.20 -12.60
C TYR A 585 -16.19 35.74 -11.39
N SER A 586 -16.00 34.94 -10.33
CA SER A 586 -15.23 35.38 -9.17
C SER A 586 -13.73 35.35 -9.48
N ILE A 587 -13.11 36.54 -9.54
CA ILE A 587 -11.68 36.68 -9.80
C ILE A 587 -10.91 36.18 -8.57
N SER A 588 -9.89 35.34 -8.78
CA SER A 588 -8.97 34.94 -7.72
C SER A 588 -8.32 36.18 -7.09
N ARG A 589 -8.46 36.32 -5.77
CA ARG A 589 -7.82 37.40 -4.99
C ARG A 589 -6.28 37.40 -5.08
N SER A 590 -5.66 36.36 -5.66
CA SER A 590 -4.21 36.23 -5.81
C SER A 590 -3.66 36.75 -7.14
N CYS A 591 -4.49 37.31 -8.03
CA CYS A 591 -4.00 37.86 -9.29
C CYS A 591 -3.45 39.27 -9.06
N SER A 592 -2.12 39.41 -9.07
CA SER A 592 -1.47 40.72 -9.00
C SER A 592 -1.51 41.43 -10.36
N GLN A 593 -1.48 42.76 -10.35
CA GLN A 593 -1.58 43.55 -11.57
C GLN A 593 -0.41 43.24 -12.51
N GLY A 594 -0.71 42.72 -13.71
CA GLY A 594 0.28 42.29 -14.71
C GLY A 594 0.41 40.77 -14.88
N GLN A 595 -0.26 39.96 -14.05
CA GLN A 595 -0.35 38.52 -14.24
C GLN A 595 -1.58 38.13 -15.08
N ASN A 596 -1.41 37.19 -16.00
CA ASN A 596 -2.51 36.58 -16.74
C ASN A 596 -3.02 35.37 -15.97
N TYR A 597 -4.33 35.25 -15.79
CA TYR A 597 -4.97 34.04 -15.27
C TYR A 597 -5.79 33.38 -16.38
N PHE A 598 -5.66 32.06 -16.53
CA PHE A 598 -6.53 31.30 -17.42
C PHE A 598 -7.77 30.90 -16.63
N ASN A 599 -8.93 31.44 -17.03
CA ASN A 599 -10.19 31.03 -16.41
C ASN A 599 -10.57 29.63 -16.91
N SER A 600 -11.11 28.81 -16.01
CA SER A 600 -11.62 27.49 -16.38
C SER A 600 -12.95 27.62 -17.11
N THR A 601 -13.12 26.81 -18.15
CA THR A 601 -14.41 26.65 -18.86
C THR A 601 -15.35 25.68 -18.17
N GLY A 602 -14.88 25.00 -17.13
CA GLY A 602 -15.62 23.99 -16.39
C GLY A 602 -15.31 22.56 -16.77
#